data_AF-A0A846G8F8-F1
#
_entry.id   AF-A0A846G8F8-F1
#
_cell.length_a   1.000
_cell.length_b   1.000
_cell.length_c   1.000
_cell.angle_alpha   90.00
_cell.angle_beta   90.00
_cell.angle_gamma   90.00
#
_symmetry.space_group_name_H-M   'P 1'
#
loop_
_entity.id
_entity.type
_entity.pdbx_description
1 polymer ?
#
loop_
_entity_poly.entity_id
_entity_poly.type
_entity_poly.pdbx_seq_one_letter_code
_entity_poly.pdbx_strand_id
1 'polypeptide(L)'
;MCVSPNQVRLLDTTGQEIVKVNYENGKVELVPQNLMPNKADRNYFKTAIAIPRNSIYISAFDLNQEWGKIDRPFKASIRLAAPIYNSQNKLQGIVAITYMGEHLDRQLTQKSYTTLGQVMILNRSGYWLISPEPEQEWGFILPQRRQQTFER
;
A
#
# COMPACT_ATOMS: atom_id res chain seq x y z
N MET A 1 -9.65 18.53 -1.95
CA MET A 1 -9.92 17.74 -0.73
C MET A 1 -8.64 16.95 -0.45
N CYS A 2 -7.92 17.23 0.64
CA CYS A 2 -6.70 16.47 0.98
C CYS A 2 -7.09 15.06 1.40
N VAL A 3 -6.47 14.05 0.79
CA VAL A 3 -6.60 12.65 1.25
C VAL A 3 -5.65 12.50 2.42
N SER A 4 -6.18 12.27 3.62
CA SER A 4 -5.36 11.97 4.80
C SER A 4 -4.76 10.57 4.66
N PRO A 5 -3.47 10.38 4.97
CA PRO A 5 -2.89 9.04 4.99
C PRO A 5 -3.54 8.20 6.08
N ASN A 6 -3.80 6.92 5.79
CA ASN A 6 -4.39 6.00 6.76
C ASN A 6 -3.36 5.49 7.77
N GLN A 7 -2.09 5.41 7.37
CA GLN A 7 -1.03 4.98 8.27
C GLN A 7 0.26 5.75 8.01
N VAL A 8 0.95 6.09 9.09
CA VAL A 8 2.32 6.61 9.07
C VAL A 8 3.17 5.70 9.94
N ARG A 9 4.32 5.27 9.40
CA ARG A 9 5.27 4.40 10.08
C ARG A 9 6.66 4.98 10.05
N LEU A 10 7.37 4.80 11.15
CA LEU A 10 8.81 4.95 11.23
C LEU A 10 9.40 3.57 11.46
N LEU A 11 10.31 3.16 10.58
CA LEU A 11 11.05 1.91 10.70
C LEU A 11 12.52 2.23 10.86
N ASP A 12 13.21 1.53 11.75
CA ASP A 12 14.65 1.66 11.91
C ASP A 12 15.42 0.94 10.77
N THR A 13 16.76 1.02 10.81
CA THR A 13 17.63 0.37 9.82
C THR A 13 17.50 -1.15 9.74
N THR A 14 16.94 -1.81 10.74
CA THR A 14 16.70 -3.26 10.77
C THR A 14 15.31 -3.65 10.26
N GLY A 15 14.47 -2.67 9.93
CA GLY A 15 13.08 -2.88 9.52
C GLY A 15 12.14 -3.08 10.69
N GLN A 16 12.57 -2.84 11.93
CA GLN A 16 11.68 -2.83 13.08
C GLN A 16 10.86 -1.54 13.07
N GLU A 17 9.55 -1.69 13.21
CA GLU A 17 8.65 -0.56 13.42
C GLU A 17 8.88 0.03 14.82
N ILE A 18 9.17 1.34 14.87
CA ILE A 18 9.42 2.09 16.11
C ILE A 18 8.33 3.11 16.40
N VAL A 19 7.64 3.60 15.37
CA VAL A 19 6.43 4.43 15.49
C VAL A 19 5.43 3.97 14.46
N LYS A 20 4.18 3.80 14.87
CA LYS A 20 3.05 3.56 13.96
C LYS A 20 1.85 4.36 14.42
N VAL A 21 1.34 5.19 13.52
CA VAL A 21 0.13 5.97 13.71
C VAL A 21 -0.88 5.49 12.67
N ASN A 22 -2.08 5.12 13.13
CA ASN A 22 -3.22 4.86 12.28
C ASN A 22 -4.14 6.08 12.26
N TYR A 23 -4.75 6.34 11.12
CA TYR A 23 -5.81 7.31 10.93
C TYR A 23 -6.97 6.65 10.21
N GLU A 24 -8.08 6.46 10.94
CA GLU A 24 -9.31 5.88 10.40
C GLU A 24 -10.51 6.63 10.97
N ASN A 25 -11.48 6.96 10.12
CA ASN A 25 -12.75 7.61 10.51
C ASN A 25 -12.58 8.87 11.37
N GLY A 26 -11.58 9.71 11.04
CA GLY A 26 -11.31 10.95 11.76
C GLY A 26 -10.55 10.76 13.09
N LYS A 27 -10.20 9.53 13.45
CA LYS A 27 -9.48 9.22 14.69
C LYS A 27 -8.03 8.90 14.40
N VAL A 28 -7.14 9.46 15.22
CA VAL A 28 -5.70 9.17 15.23
C VAL A 28 -5.43 8.21 16.39
N GLU A 29 -4.75 7.11 16.10
CA GLU A 29 -4.36 6.11 17.09
C GLU A 29 -2.84 5.87 17.00
N LEU A 30 -2.14 6.06 18.12
CA LEU A 30 -0.75 5.62 18.26
C LEU A 30 -0.73 4.15 18.68
N VAL A 31 -0.12 3.29 17.87
CA VAL A 31 -0.06 1.86 18.15
C VAL A 31 0.99 1.59 19.24
N PRO A 32 0.71 0.74 20.24
CA PRO A 32 1.71 0.31 21.22
C PRO A 32 2.88 -0.47 20.60
N GLN A 33 4.10 -0.25 21.11
CA GLN A 33 5.33 -0.84 20.56
C GLN A 33 5.32 -2.38 20.56
N ASN A 34 4.69 -3.02 21.54
CA ASN A 34 4.57 -4.48 21.61
C ASN A 34 3.68 -5.08 20.51
N LEU A 35 2.93 -4.25 19.78
CA LEU A 35 2.09 -4.65 18.65
C LEU A 35 2.71 -4.29 17.28
N MET A 36 3.96 -3.82 17.27
CA MET A 36 4.67 -3.39 16.07
C MET A 36 5.58 -4.51 15.52
N PRO A 37 5.20 -5.18 14.43
CA PRO A 37 6.03 -6.24 13.85
C PRO A 37 7.27 -5.69 13.13
N ASN A 38 8.29 -6.54 13.01
CA ASN A 38 9.39 -6.29 12.08
C ASN A 38 8.90 -6.47 10.63
N LYS A 39 9.34 -5.58 9.73
CA LYS A 39 8.96 -5.53 8.31
C LYS A 39 10.16 -5.64 7.36
N ALA A 40 11.32 -6.11 7.83
CA ALA A 40 12.52 -6.25 7.03
C ALA A 40 12.30 -7.06 5.74
N ASP A 41 11.43 -8.06 5.79
CA ASP A 41 11.12 -8.91 4.64
C ASP A 41 10.25 -8.25 3.56
N ARG A 42 9.66 -7.10 3.86
CA ARG A 42 8.74 -6.42 2.95
C ARG A 42 9.51 -5.72 1.84
N ASN A 43 9.06 -5.90 0.60
CA ASN A 43 9.71 -5.33 -0.58
C ASN A 43 9.85 -3.80 -0.51
N TYR A 44 8.83 -3.10 0.02
CA TYR A 44 8.89 -1.65 0.18
C TYR A 44 10.01 -1.23 1.12
N PHE A 45 10.29 -1.99 2.19
CA PHE A 45 11.37 -1.68 3.11
C PHE A 45 12.72 -1.89 2.43
N LYS A 46 12.92 -3.08 1.84
CA LYS A 46 14.14 -3.44 1.10
C LYS A 46 14.50 -2.43 0.01
N THR A 47 13.48 -1.92 -0.68
CA THR A 47 13.69 -0.93 -1.74
C THR A 47 13.93 0.47 -1.17
N ALA A 48 13.09 0.94 -0.25
CA ALA A 48 13.14 2.31 0.26
C ALA A 48 14.36 2.59 1.14
N ILE A 49 14.91 1.59 1.82
CA ILE A 49 16.14 1.76 2.61
C ILE A 49 17.38 1.94 1.73
N ALA A 50 17.33 1.47 0.47
CA ALA A 50 18.44 1.44 -0.47
C ALA A 50 18.44 2.59 -1.49
N ILE A 51 17.35 3.35 -1.61
CA ILE A 51 17.28 4.49 -2.54
C ILE A 51 18.07 5.70 -2.00
N PRO A 52 18.51 6.63 -2.86
CA PRO A 52 19.26 7.80 -2.42
C PRO A 52 18.46 8.71 -1.47
N ARG A 53 19.18 9.49 -0.66
CA ARG A 53 18.60 10.60 0.11
C ARG A 53 17.79 11.52 -0.81
N ASN A 54 16.69 12.06 -0.29
CA ASN A 54 15.73 12.90 -1.02
C ASN A 54 14.98 12.20 -2.16
N SER A 55 15.02 10.86 -2.23
CA SER A 55 14.19 10.07 -3.14
C SER A 55 12.97 9.51 -2.41
N ILE A 56 11.90 9.25 -3.15
CA ILE A 56 10.69 8.61 -2.64
C ILE A 56 10.45 7.34 -3.44
N TYR A 57 10.33 6.21 -2.75
CA TYR A 57 9.81 4.97 -3.29
C TYR A 57 8.28 5.03 -3.30
N ILE A 58 7.67 4.58 -4.40
CA ILE A 58 6.22 4.43 -4.55
C ILE A 58 5.94 2.96 -4.87
N SER A 59 5.11 2.30 -4.06
CA SER A 59 4.74 0.90 -4.31
C SER A 59 3.77 0.76 -5.49
N ALA A 60 3.63 -0.47 -5.98
CA ALA A 60 2.44 -0.84 -6.75
C ALA A 60 1.17 -0.59 -5.91
N PHE A 61 0.05 -0.39 -6.61
CA PHE A 61 -1.27 -0.41 -5.98
C PHE A 61 -1.65 -1.87 -5.76
N ASP A 62 -1.57 -2.32 -4.50
CA ASP A 62 -1.70 -3.72 -4.12
C ASP A 62 -2.54 -3.88 -2.85
N LEU A 63 -2.80 -5.12 -2.45
CA LEU A 63 -3.59 -5.41 -1.27
C LEU A 63 -2.79 -5.19 0.02
N ASN A 64 -3.45 -4.58 1.01
CA ASN A 64 -2.90 -4.42 2.33
C ASN A 64 -2.69 -5.78 3.00
N GLN A 65 -1.58 -5.90 3.72
CA GLN A 65 -1.19 -7.13 4.38
C GLN A 65 -0.54 -6.81 5.72
N GLU A 66 -1.10 -7.39 6.78
CA GLU A 66 -0.60 -7.31 8.15
C GLU A 66 -0.31 -8.72 8.65
N TRP A 67 0.79 -8.89 9.40
CA TRP A 67 1.19 -10.21 9.93
C TRP A 67 1.28 -11.32 8.87
N GLY A 68 1.68 -10.96 7.65
CA GLY A 68 1.75 -11.90 6.54
C GLY A 68 0.39 -12.29 5.94
N LYS A 69 -0.73 -11.75 6.45
CA LYS A 69 -2.09 -12.04 5.97
C LYS A 69 -2.66 -10.86 5.22
N ILE A 70 -3.24 -11.11 4.05
CA ILE A 70 -3.96 -10.10 3.28
C ILE A 70 -5.24 -9.76 4.02
N ASP A 71 -5.52 -8.47 4.19
CA ASP A 71 -6.73 -8.02 4.88
C ASP A 71 -8.01 -8.50 4.17
N ARG A 72 -9.07 -8.69 4.97
CA ARG A 72 -10.43 -8.99 4.51
C ARG A 72 -11.43 -8.04 5.20
N PRO A 73 -12.38 -7.42 4.46
CA PRO A 73 -12.47 -7.38 3.00
C PRO A 73 -11.20 -6.80 2.36
N PHE A 74 -10.97 -7.08 1.07
CA PHE A 74 -9.76 -6.63 0.39
C PHE A 74 -9.62 -5.12 0.49
N LYS A 75 -8.47 -4.66 1.03
CA LYS A 75 -8.13 -3.24 1.11
C LYS A 75 -6.96 -2.97 0.19
N ALA A 76 -7.20 -2.32 -0.95
CA ALA A 76 -6.12 -1.84 -1.80
C ALA A 76 -5.35 -0.71 -1.11
N SER A 77 -4.06 -0.56 -1.40
CA SER A 77 -3.20 0.42 -0.77
C SER A 77 -2.04 0.83 -1.68
N ILE A 78 -1.61 2.08 -1.56
CA ILE A 78 -0.33 2.57 -2.09
C ILE A 78 0.54 2.98 -0.90
N ARG A 79 1.83 2.65 -0.97
CA ARG A 79 2.82 3.01 0.03
C ARG A 79 3.86 3.93 -0.58
N LEU A 80 4.06 5.07 0.08
CA LEU A 80 5.18 5.96 -0.17
C LEU A 80 6.21 5.72 0.93
N ALA A 81 7.49 5.61 0.59
CA ALA A 81 8.53 5.44 1.58
C ALA A 81 9.80 6.21 1.20
N ALA A 82 10.48 6.77 2.20
CA ALA A 82 11.71 7.53 2.01
C ALA A 82 12.72 7.23 3.12
N PRO A 83 14.02 7.15 2.80
CA PRO A 83 15.07 6.98 3.79
C PRO A 83 15.24 8.23 4.64
N ILE A 84 15.43 8.04 5.95
CA ILE A 84 15.65 9.11 6.91
C ILE A 84 17.10 9.13 7.38
N TYR A 85 17.67 10.32 7.52
CA TYR A 85 19.06 10.53 7.90
C TYR A 85 19.13 11.49 9.09
N ASN A 86 20.11 11.30 9.97
CA ASN A 86 20.38 12.24 11.05
C ASN A 86 21.17 13.48 10.55
N SER A 87 21.48 14.41 11.47
CA SER A 87 22.27 15.61 11.17
C SER A 87 23.67 15.34 10.63
N GLN A 88 24.24 14.17 10.92
CA GLN A 88 25.54 13.71 10.44
C GLN A 88 25.44 12.93 9.11
N ASN A 89 24.28 12.97 8.45
CA ASN A 89 24.01 12.24 7.20
C ASN A 89 24.11 10.71 7.34
N LYS A 90 23.93 10.16 8.55
CA LYS A 90 23.86 8.72 8.80
C LYS A 90 22.41 8.23 8.66
N LEU A 91 22.21 7.20 7.83
CA LEU A 91 20.92 6.52 7.67
C LEU A 91 20.37 6.02 9.01
N GLN A 92 19.13 6.35 9.32
CA GLN A 92 18.44 5.97 10.55
C GLN A 92 17.30 4.95 10.30
N GLY A 93 16.89 4.75 9.05
CA GLY A 93 15.76 3.90 8.70
C GLY A 93 14.94 4.50 7.57
N ILE A 94 13.63 4.25 7.58
CA ILE A 94 12.68 4.84 6.63
C ILE A 94 11.45 5.42 7.33
N VAL A 95 10.86 6.44 6.70
CA VAL A 95 9.46 6.81 6.92
C VAL A 95 8.62 6.17 5.83
N ALA A 96 7.47 5.60 6.19
CA ALA A 96 6.52 5.03 5.25
C ALA A 96 5.10 5.56 5.52
N ILE A 97 4.39 5.91 4.45
CA ILE A 97 3.03 6.41 4.48
C ILE A 97 2.18 5.48 3.63
N THR A 98 1.06 5.00 4.18
CA THR A 98 0.08 4.19 3.47
C THR A 98 -1.18 4.99 3.21
N TYR A 99 -1.60 5.03 1.95
CA TYR A 99 -2.92 5.50 1.53
C TYR A 99 -3.78 4.29 1.19
N MET A 100 -4.95 4.18 1.82
CA MET A 100 -5.92 3.15 1.46
C MET A 100 -6.67 3.56 0.20
N GLY A 101 -6.83 2.57 -0.67
CA GLY A 101 -7.47 2.68 -1.95
C GLY A 101 -8.96 2.93 -1.87
N GLU A 102 -9.64 2.85 -0.72
CA GLU A 102 -11.10 3.02 -0.62
C GLU A 102 -11.60 4.31 -1.28
N HIS A 103 -10.83 5.40 -1.23
CA HIS A 103 -11.16 6.64 -1.93
C HIS A 103 -10.94 6.55 -3.44
N LEU A 104 -9.85 5.93 -3.88
CA LEU A 104 -9.56 5.69 -5.30
C LEU A 104 -10.59 4.74 -5.89
N ASP A 105 -10.80 3.59 -5.25
CA ASP A 105 -11.77 2.57 -5.61
C ASP A 105 -13.18 3.16 -5.73
N ARG A 106 -13.63 3.92 -4.72
CA ARG A 106 -14.92 4.62 -4.79
C ARG A 106 -14.99 5.63 -5.95
N GLN A 107 -13.94 6.41 -6.20
CA GLN A 107 -13.94 7.37 -7.32
C GLN A 107 -13.94 6.68 -8.69
N LEU A 108 -13.30 5.53 -8.79
CA LEU A 108 -13.15 4.77 -10.03
C LEU A 108 -14.42 3.96 -10.33
N THR A 109 -15.05 3.37 -9.30
CA THR A 109 -16.31 2.62 -9.41
C THR A 109 -17.55 3.53 -9.46
N GLN A 110 -17.61 4.65 -8.73
CA GLN A 110 -18.79 5.55 -8.81
C GLN A 110 -18.98 6.14 -10.21
N LYS A 111 -17.88 6.37 -10.95
CA LYS A 111 -17.94 6.84 -12.33
C LYS A 111 -18.37 5.76 -13.33
N SER A 112 -18.23 4.48 -13.00
CA SER A 112 -18.70 3.40 -13.86
C SER A 112 -20.21 3.26 -13.87
N TYR A 113 -20.89 3.64 -12.78
CA TYR A 113 -22.36 3.59 -12.69
C TYR A 113 -23.08 4.68 -13.51
N THR A 114 -22.40 5.75 -13.90
CA THR A 114 -22.99 6.88 -14.64
C THR A 114 -22.72 6.83 -16.14
N THR A 115 -21.95 5.85 -16.61
CA THR A 115 -21.64 5.62 -18.03
C THR A 115 -22.24 4.30 -18.50
N LEU A 116 -22.67 4.21 -19.76
CA LEU A 116 -23.15 2.96 -20.38
C LEU A 116 -22.07 1.86 -20.48
N GLY A 117 -20.80 2.18 -20.18
CA GLY A 117 -19.66 1.26 -20.27
C GLY A 117 -19.17 0.78 -18.90
N GLN A 118 -18.55 -0.40 -18.91
CA GLN A 118 -17.88 -0.99 -17.75
C GLN A 118 -16.45 -0.44 -17.61
N VAL A 119 -16.08 0.01 -16.41
CA VAL A 119 -14.71 0.48 -16.12
C VAL A 119 -13.85 -0.72 -15.71
N MET A 120 -12.70 -0.85 -16.36
CA MET A 120 -11.66 -1.82 -16.02
C MET A 120 -10.35 -1.08 -15.77
N ILE A 121 -9.61 -1.51 -14.75
CA ILE A 121 -8.28 -1.00 -14.47
C ILE A 121 -7.33 -2.16 -14.36
N LEU A 122 -6.20 -2.04 -15.05
CA LEU A 122 -5.20 -3.08 -15.17
C LEU A 122 -3.87 -2.56 -14.64
N ASN A 123 -3.10 -3.43 -14.00
CA ASN A 123 -1.69 -3.15 -13.80
C ASN A 123 -0.91 -3.35 -15.11
N ARG A 124 0.39 -2.98 -15.11
CA ARG A 124 1.27 -3.11 -16.29
C ARG A 124 1.40 -4.55 -16.81
N SER A 125 1.14 -5.54 -15.97
CA SER A 125 1.21 -6.97 -16.32
C SER A 125 -0.14 -7.55 -16.77
N GLY A 126 -1.16 -6.71 -16.98
CA GLY A 126 -2.46 -7.14 -17.49
C GLY A 126 -3.43 -7.71 -16.45
N TYR A 127 -3.09 -7.68 -15.15
CA TYR A 127 -4.01 -8.15 -14.12
C TYR A 127 -5.00 -7.06 -13.72
N TRP A 128 -6.24 -7.46 -13.46
CA TRP A 128 -7.29 -6.56 -12.97
C TRP A 128 -7.00 -6.04 -11.57
N LEU A 129 -7.02 -4.71 -11.43
CA LEU A 129 -7.15 -3.98 -10.18
C LEU A 129 -8.62 -3.65 -9.89
N ILE A 130 -9.39 -3.39 -10.94
CA ILE A 130 -10.85 -3.21 -10.92
C ILE A 130 -11.42 -3.98 -12.12
N SER A 131 -12.41 -4.83 -11.89
CA SER A 131 -13.14 -5.59 -12.92
C SER A 131 -14.66 -5.56 -12.66
N PRO A 132 -15.50 -5.67 -13.71
CA PRO A 132 -16.92 -5.98 -13.56
C PRO A 132 -17.19 -7.29 -12.81
N GLU A 133 -16.23 -8.21 -12.84
CA GLU A 133 -16.24 -9.49 -12.14
C GLU A 133 -15.18 -9.47 -11.01
N PRO A 134 -15.55 -9.15 -9.75
CA PRO A 134 -14.61 -9.01 -8.62
C PRO A 134 -13.75 -10.25 -8.33
N GLU A 135 -14.18 -11.42 -8.80
CA GLU A 135 -13.46 -12.70 -8.77
C GLU A 135 -12.21 -12.73 -9.65
N GLN A 136 -12.10 -11.83 -10.63
CA GLN A 136 -10.95 -11.71 -11.52
C GLN A 136 -9.84 -10.81 -10.94
N GLU A 137 -10.18 -9.94 -10.00
CA GLU A 137 -9.25 -8.93 -9.48
C GLU A 137 -8.08 -9.51 -8.68
N TRP A 138 -6.97 -8.79 -8.66
CA TRP A 138 -5.79 -9.05 -7.83
C TRP A 138 -5.07 -10.37 -8.14
N GLY A 139 -5.16 -10.90 -9.37
CA GLY A 139 -4.52 -12.16 -9.77
C GLY A 139 -2.99 -12.21 -9.62
N PHE A 140 -2.32 -11.05 -9.63
CA PHE A 140 -0.88 -10.94 -9.36
C PHE A 140 -0.52 -11.10 -7.87
N ILE A 141 -1.50 -11.01 -6.97
CA ILE A 141 -1.34 -11.20 -5.52
C ILE A 141 -1.97 -12.52 -5.06
N LEU A 142 -3.13 -12.87 -5.61
CA LEU A 142 -3.95 -14.00 -5.16
C LEU A 142 -3.63 -15.25 -5.98
N PRO A 143 -2.99 -16.29 -5.40
CA PRO A 143 -2.55 -17.47 -6.16
C PRO A 143 -3.69 -18.16 -6.92
N GLN A 144 -4.89 -18.21 -6.34
CA GLN A 144 -6.06 -18.82 -6.95
C GLN A 144 -6.64 -18.04 -8.13
N ARG A 145 -6.22 -16.77 -8.33
CA ARG A 145 -6.64 -15.91 -9.44
C ARG A 145 -5.50 -15.63 -10.41
N ARG A 146 -4.40 -16.38 -10.34
CA ARG A 146 -3.20 -16.09 -11.13
C ARG A 146 -3.40 -16.18 -12.65
N GLN A 147 -4.42 -16.91 -13.11
CA GLN A 147 -4.79 -17.00 -14.52
C GLN A 147 -5.76 -15.90 -14.98
N GLN A 148 -6.23 -15.06 -14.04
CA GLN A 148 -7.15 -13.98 -14.33
C GLN A 148 -6.36 -12.76 -14.82
N THR A 149 -6.21 -12.65 -16.15
CA THR A 149 -5.54 -11.53 -16.81
C THR A 149 -6.37 -11.05 -18.01
N PHE A 150 -6.23 -9.78 -18.37
CA PHE A 150 -6.96 -9.13 -19.47
C PHE A 150 -6.40 -9.43 -20.87
N GLU A 151 -5.63 -10.49 -21.05
CA GLU A 151 -5.13 -10.79 -22.40
C GLU A 151 -6.27 -11.25 -23.34
N ARG A 152 -6.19 -10.76 -24.58
CA ARG A 152 -7.05 -11.10 -25.73
C ARG A 152 -7.00 -12.58 -26.08
#